data_AF-A0A1L5IUE5-F1
#
_entry.id   AF-A0A1L5IUE5-F1
#
_cell.length_a   1.000
_cell.length_b   1.000
_cell.length_c   1.000
_cell.angle_alpha   90.00
_cell.angle_beta   90.00
_cell.angle_gamma   90.00
#
_symmetry.space_group_name_H-M   'P 1'
#
loop_
_entity.id
_entity.type
_entity.pdbx_description
1 polymer ?
#
loop_
_entity_poly.entity_id
_entity_poly.type
_entity_poly.pdbx_seq_one_letter_code
_entity_poly.pdbx_strand_id
1 'polypeptide(L)' 'ADHKPPGSEDLVYIETSPGFCEKNPKLGVLGTYGRQCNDTSVGVDGCDLMCCGRGYFSQEIPVVERCNC' A
#
# COMPACT_ATOMS: atom_id res chain seq x y z
N ALA A 1 15.78 -27.82 -4.19
CA ALA A 1 15.16 -27.28 -2.96
C ALA A 1 16.30 -26.88 -2.05
N ASP A 2 16.84 -25.67 -2.26
CA ASP A 2 18.00 -25.19 -1.50
C ASP A 2 17.87 -23.68 -1.35
N HIS A 3 17.20 -23.26 -0.28
CA HIS A 3 17.29 -21.90 0.21
C HIS A 3 18.34 -21.89 1.32
N LYS A 4 19.31 -20.96 1.24
CA LYS A 4 20.31 -20.77 2.29
C LYS A 4 19.58 -20.51 3.63
N PRO A 5 19.97 -21.14 4.75
CA PRO A 5 19.40 -20.83 6.05
C PRO A 5 19.61 -19.35 6.40
N PRO A 6 18.64 -18.70 7.06
CA PRO A 6 18.73 -17.29 7.39
C PRO A 6 19.90 -17.01 8.36
N GLY A 7 20.60 -15.90 8.14
CA GLY A 7 21.63 -15.36 9.02
C GLY A 7 21.06 -14.47 10.12
N SER A 8 21.92 -13.81 10.90
CA SER A 8 21.51 -12.96 12.02
C SER A 8 20.79 -11.68 11.59
N GLU A 9 21.09 -11.18 10.39
CA GLU A 9 20.53 -9.93 9.84
C GLU A 9 19.28 -10.16 8.97
N ASP A 10 18.88 -11.42 8.77
CA ASP A 10 17.74 -11.75 7.91
C ASP A 10 16.43 -11.73 8.70
N LEU A 11 15.38 -11.15 8.11
CA LEU A 11 14.04 -11.18 8.69
C LEU A 11 13.36 -12.52 8.40
N VAL A 12 12.89 -13.18 9.45
CA VAL A 12 12.20 -14.48 9.36
C VAL A 12 10.75 -14.32 9.80
N TYR A 13 9.83 -14.89 9.02
CA TYR A 13 8.41 -14.95 9.32
C TYR A 13 7.90 -16.38 9.15
N ILE A 14 6.87 -16.76 9.90
CA ILE A 14 6.32 -18.12 9.90
C ILE A 14 4.95 -18.16 9.21
N GLU A 15 4.17 -17.09 9.34
CA GLU A 15 2.82 -16.99 8.80
C GLU A 15 2.78 -16.03 7.61
N THR A 16 1.98 -16.37 6.60
CA THR A 16 1.76 -15.51 5.44
C THR A 16 1.00 -14.26 5.83
N SER A 17 1.38 -13.11 5.26
CA SER A 17 0.68 -11.85 5.45
C SER A 17 -0.79 -11.95 5.00
N PRO A 18 -1.74 -11.39 5.76
CA PRO A 18 -3.15 -11.35 5.35
C PRO A 18 -3.35 -10.39 4.18
N GLY A 19 -4.54 -10.43 3.58
CA GLY A 19 -4.96 -9.40 2.63
C GLY A 19 -5.26 -8.07 3.34
N PHE A 20 -4.76 -6.97 2.80
CA PHE A 20 -4.94 -5.62 3.37
C PHE A 20 -5.97 -4.75 2.64
N CYS A 21 -6.53 -5.25 1.53
CA CYS A 21 -7.50 -4.51 0.71
C CYS A 21 -8.80 -4.20 1.44
N GLU A 22 -9.31 -5.19 2.18
CA GLU A 22 -10.61 -5.16 2.86
C GLU A 22 -10.45 -5.00 4.36
N LYS A 23 -11.41 -4.33 5.00
CA LYS A 23 -11.40 -4.14 6.45
C LYS A 23 -11.60 -5.48 7.16
N ASN A 24 -10.66 -5.86 8.00
CA ASN A 24 -10.76 -7.01 8.89
C ASN A 24 -10.40 -6.62 10.34
N PRO A 25 -11.39 -6.27 11.18
CA PRO A 25 -11.16 -5.86 12.56
C PRO A 25 -10.48 -6.92 13.43
N LYS A 26 -10.69 -8.21 13.13
CA LYS A 26 -10.09 -9.31 13.90
C LYS A 26 -8.57 -9.34 13.76
N LEU A 27 -8.06 -8.94 12.60
CA LEU A 27 -6.63 -8.87 12.30
C LEU A 27 -6.07 -7.45 12.40
N GLY A 28 -6.87 -6.47 12.85
CA GLY A 28 -6.46 -5.06 12.90
C GLY A 28 -6.30 -4.39 11.52
N VAL A 29 -6.79 -5.02 10.46
CA VAL A 29 -6.69 -4.49 9.09
C VAL A 29 -7.81 -3.48 8.84
N LEU A 30 -7.45 -2.26 8.45
CA LEU A 30 -8.42 -1.18 8.20
C LEU A 30 -9.02 -1.20 6.78
N GLY A 31 -8.35 -1.86 5.83
CA GLY A 31 -8.69 -1.79 4.40
C GLY A 31 -8.00 -0.60 3.70
N THR A 32 -8.10 -0.54 2.36
CA THR A 32 -7.50 0.53 1.55
C THR A 32 -8.49 1.57 1.01
N TYR A 33 -9.75 1.51 1.46
CA TYR A 33 -10.78 2.48 1.06
C TYR A 33 -10.43 3.90 1.52
N GLY A 34 -10.61 4.87 0.62
CA GLY A 34 -10.37 6.30 0.91
C GLY A 34 -8.90 6.69 1.05
N ARG A 35 -7.95 5.79 0.74
CA ARG A 35 -6.53 6.15 0.68
C ARG A 35 -6.23 6.91 -0.60
N GLN A 36 -5.37 7.93 -0.49
CA GLN A 36 -4.78 8.57 -1.65
C GLN A 36 -3.86 7.56 -2.37
N CYS A 37 -3.92 7.56 -3.70
CA CYS A 37 -3.06 6.79 -4.57
C CYS A 37 -2.52 7.70 -5.68
N ASN A 38 -1.47 7.24 -6.35
CA ASN A 38 -0.88 7.94 -7.48
C ASN A 38 -1.35 7.27 -8.78
N ASP A 39 -2.09 7.97 -9.64
CA ASP A 39 -2.62 7.42 -10.89
C ASP A 39 -1.54 7.20 -11.96
N THR A 40 -0.44 7.96 -11.88
CA THR A 40 0.71 7.82 -12.78
C THR A 40 1.67 6.69 -12.39
N SER A 41 1.57 6.15 -11.16
CA SER A 41 2.45 5.08 -10.69
C SER A 41 1.92 3.71 -11.06
N VAL A 42 2.83 2.84 -11.50
CA VAL A 42 2.58 1.41 -11.75
C VAL A 42 2.90 0.55 -10.51
N GLY A 43 3.52 1.16 -9.49
CA GLY A 43 3.98 0.48 -8.28
C GLY A 43 2.89 0.26 -7.24
N VAL A 44 3.30 -0.14 -6.03
CA VAL A 44 2.39 -0.37 -4.89
C VAL A 44 1.70 0.89 -4.39
N ASP A 45 2.14 2.08 -4.78
CA ASP A 45 1.49 3.38 -4.57
C ASP A 45 0.53 3.75 -5.72
N GLY A 46 0.59 2.99 -6.82
CA GLY A 46 -0.28 3.07 -7.97
C GLY A 46 -1.73 2.77 -7.61
N CYS A 47 -2.67 3.51 -8.20
CA CYS A 47 -4.09 3.34 -7.88
C CYS A 47 -4.62 1.93 -8.19
N ASP A 48 -4.09 1.25 -9.22
CA ASP A 48 -4.50 -0.12 -9.55
C ASP A 48 -4.20 -1.12 -8.42
N LEU A 49 -3.04 -0.97 -7.77
CA LEU A 49 -2.62 -1.83 -6.66
C LEU A 49 -3.16 -1.34 -5.31
N MET A 50 -3.08 -0.03 -5.02
CA MET A 50 -3.59 0.55 -3.77
C MET A 50 -5.10 0.36 -3.60
N CYS A 51 -5.86 0.56 -4.67
CA CYS A 51 -7.31 0.40 -4.66
C CYS A 51 -7.74 -1.04 -4.98
N CYS A 52 -6.78 -1.97 -5.12
CA CYS A 52 -7.01 -3.39 -5.37
C CYS A 52 -7.94 -3.65 -6.56
N GLY A 53 -7.77 -2.90 -7.65
CA GLY A 53 -8.58 -3.02 -8.88
C GLY A 53 -10.03 -2.52 -8.78
N ARG A 54 -10.44 -1.91 -7.65
CA ARG A 54 -11.82 -1.40 -7.47
C ARG A 54 -12.09 -0.07 -8.21
N GLY A 55 -11.08 0.50 -8.86
CA GLY A 55 -11.12 1.85 -9.41
C GLY A 55 -10.84 2.93 -8.35
N TYR A 56 -10.78 4.18 -8.80
CA TYR A 56 -10.47 5.35 -7.98
C TYR A 56 -11.18 6.60 -8.54
N PHE A 57 -11.24 7.64 -7.73
CA PHE A 57 -11.74 8.95 -8.13
C PHE A 57 -10.62 9.98 -8.01
N SER A 58 -10.37 10.72 -9.09
CA SER A 58 -9.40 11.81 -9.11
C SER A 58 -10.08 13.12 -8.74
N GLN A 59 -9.48 13.86 -7.82
CA GLN A 59 -9.95 15.18 -7.40
C GLN A 59 -8.81 16.19 -7.50
N GLU A 60 -9.03 17.27 -8.22
CA GLU A 60 -8.12 18.42 -8.21
C GLU A 60 -8.45 19.32 -7.01
N ILE A 61 -7.44 19.60 -6.19
CA ILE A 61 -7.55 20.47 -5.02
C ILE A 61 -6.53 21.61 -5.14
N PRO A 62 -6.93 22.88 -4.93
CA PRO A 62 -5.98 23.98 -4.90
C PRO A 62 -5.10 23.85 -3.65
N VAL A 63 -3.78 23.85 -3.83
CA VAL A 63 -2.79 23.80 -2.76
C VAL A 63 -2.08 25.14 -2.66
N VAL A 64 -2.01 25.71 -1.46
CA VAL A 64 -1.26 26.94 -1.20
C VAL A 64 0.11 26.56 -0.67
N GLU A 65 1.16 26.88 -1.42
CA GLU A 65 2.55 26.67 -1.03
C GLU A 65 3.31 28.01 -0.97
N ARG A 66 4.42 28.03 -0.22
CA ARG A 66 5.33 29.19 -0.22
C ARG A 66 6.15 29.12 -1.49
N CYS A 67 6.03 30.13 -2.36
CA CYS A 67 6.79 30.25 -3.60
C CYS A 67 7.57 31.57 -3.62
N ASN A 68 8.60 31.65 -4.48
CA ASN A 68 9.47 32.83 -4.67
C ASN A 68 10.16 33.34 -3.39
N CYS A 69 10.96 32.48 -2.77
CA CYS A 69 11.86 32.86 -1.66
C CYS A 69 12.93 33.87 -2.08
#